data_AF-A0A817CH84-F1
#
_entry.id   AF-A0A817CH84-F1
#
_cell.length_a   1.000
_cell.length_b   1.000
_cell.length_c   1.000
_cell.angle_alpha   90.00
_cell.angle_beta   90.00
_cell.angle_gamma   90.00
#
_symmetry.space_group_name_H-M   'P 1'
#
loop_
_entity.id
_entity.type
_entity.pdbx_description
1 polymer ?
#
loop_
_entity_poly.entity_id
_entity_poly.type
_entity_poly.pdbx_seq_one_letter_code
_entity_poly.pdbx_strand_id
1 'polypeptide(L)'
;MLSPETLKREQEAIQTAAQQLKTDTHLTIEPRNGGCEPRVICEEVPVDRKVGHNRIPYPQCLEIHRCGGCCQEVQFSCISTVQEPVTFSPLLLISLDDTNQYEVNRPLTLMNHTKCECKCNKKEDECLREGKILDSILCQCIQPRCVPECLISSTCSTVPGSSIPRCTCRRRIQGHASNYCPNPNQRPDYMCRRCETFYG
;
A
#
# COMPACT_ATOMS: atom_id res chain seq x y z
N MET A 1 -6.57 15.56 23.42
CA MET A 1 -6.81 16.80 22.64
C MET A 1 -5.79 17.83 23.10
N LEU A 2 -4.98 18.36 22.19
CA LEU A 2 -3.98 19.39 22.52
C LEU A 2 -4.67 20.70 22.93
N SER A 3 -4.07 21.44 23.85
CA SER A 3 -4.61 22.73 24.31
C SER A 3 -4.50 23.78 23.18
N PRO A 4 -5.46 24.72 23.07
CA PRO A 4 -5.39 25.80 22.09
C PRO A 4 -4.08 26.60 22.15
N GLU A 5 -3.47 26.71 23.33
CA GLU A 5 -2.19 27.41 23.53
C GLU A 5 -1.00 26.61 22.99
N THR A 6 -1.07 25.28 23.01
CA THR A 6 -0.02 24.41 22.47
C THR A 6 0.00 24.48 20.94
N LEU A 7 -1.18 24.46 20.32
CA LEU A 7 -1.33 24.60 18.88
C LEU A 7 -0.82 25.95 18.38
N LYS A 8 -1.11 27.03 19.13
CA LYS A 8 -0.65 28.38 18.79
C LYS A 8 0.89 28.49 18.83
N ARG A 9 1.52 27.91 19.86
CA ARG A 9 2.99 27.88 19.98
C ARG A 9 3.66 27.07 18.88
N GLU A 10 3.07 25.94 18.50
CA GLU A 10 3.57 25.14 17.36
C GLU A 10 3.48 25.93 16.05
N GLN A 11 2.36 26.61 15.80
CA GLN A 11 2.18 27.45 14.61
C GLN A 11 3.19 28.62 14.57
N GLU A 12 3.43 29.29 15.69
CA GLU A 12 4.41 30.38 15.80
C GLU A 12 5.85 29.88 15.59
N ALA A 13 6.19 28.69 16.06
CA ALA A 13 7.49 28.07 15.84
C ALA A 13 7.71 27.70 14.36
N ILE A 14 6.70 27.13 13.70
CA ILE A 14 6.73 26.81 12.26
C ILE A 14 6.89 28.08 11.42
N GLN A 15 6.17 29.15 11.77
CA GLN A 15 6.27 30.44 11.06
C GLN A 15 7.65 31.09 11.24
N THR A 16 8.23 31.02 12.43
CA THR A 16 9.57 31.56 12.71
C THR A 16 10.65 30.80 11.94
N ALA A 17 10.58 29.46 11.92
CA ALA A 17 11.49 28.63 11.14
C ALA A 17 11.35 28.91 9.63
N ALA A 18 10.13 29.07 9.12
CA ALA A 18 9.87 29.40 7.73
C ALA A 18 10.40 30.80 7.32
N GLN A 19 10.42 31.77 8.24
CA GLN A 19 11.00 33.09 8.00
C GLN A 19 12.54 33.05 7.94
N GLN A 20 13.18 32.23 8.77
CA GLN A 20 14.63 32.05 8.77
C GLN A 20 15.16 31.36 7.49
N LEU A 21 14.32 30.56 6.82
CA LEU A 21 14.66 29.94 5.53
C LEU A 21 14.63 30.91 4.34
N LYS A 22 14.05 32.11 4.47
CA LYS A 22 13.86 33.08 3.38
C LYS A 22 15.02 34.06 3.19
N THR A 23 16.10 33.97 3.96
CA THR A 23 17.19 34.97 3.95
C THR A 23 18.34 34.68 2.99
N ASP A 24 18.24 33.67 2.11
CA ASP A 24 19.31 33.32 1.16
C ASP A 24 18.75 33.05 -0.25
N THR A 25 18.34 34.12 -0.94
CA THR A 25 17.39 34.05 -2.08
C THR A 25 17.96 34.46 -3.43
N HIS A 26 19.16 34.00 -3.79
CA HIS A 26 19.60 34.07 -5.20
C HIS A 26 19.78 32.70 -5.87
N LEU A 27 19.80 31.60 -5.10
CA LEU A 27 20.04 30.23 -5.60
C LEU A 27 19.09 29.18 -5.02
N THR A 28 18.08 29.58 -4.25
CA THR A 28 17.17 28.65 -3.56
C THR A 28 15.89 28.44 -4.34
N ILE A 29 15.59 27.16 -4.64
CA ILE A 29 14.32 26.74 -5.23
C ILE A 29 13.34 26.54 -4.06
N GLU A 30 12.18 27.18 -4.13
CA GLU A 30 11.13 26.96 -3.13
C GLU A 30 10.71 25.48 -3.12
N PRO A 31 10.72 24.80 -1.95
CA PRO A 31 10.35 23.41 -1.87
C PRO A 31 8.88 23.24 -2.24
N ARG A 32 8.59 22.35 -3.19
CA ARG A 32 7.22 21.92 -3.49
C ARG A 32 6.88 20.68 -2.67
N ASN A 33 5.61 20.56 -2.30
CA ASN A 33 5.11 19.34 -1.67
C ASN A 33 5.31 18.15 -2.62
N GLY A 34 6.08 17.15 -2.17
CA GLY A 34 6.40 15.93 -2.93
C GLY A 34 5.51 14.74 -2.56
N GLY A 35 4.27 14.97 -2.11
CA GLY A 35 3.36 13.92 -1.65
C GLY A 35 2.94 12.91 -2.73
N CYS A 36 2.29 11.82 -2.31
CA CYS A 36 1.78 10.79 -3.21
C CYS A 36 0.62 11.30 -4.08
N GLU A 37 0.83 11.41 -5.39
CA GLU A 37 -0.16 11.87 -6.37
C GLU A 37 0.16 11.35 -7.79
N PRO A 38 -0.82 11.36 -8.72
CA PRO A 38 -0.55 11.12 -10.13
C PRO A 38 0.36 12.21 -10.71
N ARG A 39 1.45 11.81 -11.38
CA ARG A 39 2.40 12.71 -12.05
C ARG A 39 2.62 12.28 -13.48
N VAL A 40 2.80 13.26 -14.35
CA VAL A 40 3.21 13.01 -15.74
C VAL A 40 4.62 12.45 -15.73
N ILE A 41 4.80 11.30 -16.36
CA ILE A 41 6.10 10.69 -16.61
C ILE A 41 6.26 10.42 -18.10
N CYS A 42 7.51 10.21 -18.50
CA CYS A 42 7.88 9.76 -19.83
C CYS A 42 7.96 8.22 -19.81
N GLU A 43 7.00 7.54 -20.43
CA GLU A 43 6.97 6.08 -20.55
C GLU A 43 7.46 5.68 -21.95
N GLU A 44 8.41 4.75 -22.00
CA GLU A 44 8.88 4.19 -23.28
C GLU A 44 7.77 3.39 -23.96
N VAL A 45 7.63 3.56 -25.27
CA VAL A 45 6.69 2.80 -26.08
C VAL A 45 7.11 1.33 -26.09
N PRO A 46 6.24 0.39 -25.66
CA PRO A 46 6.54 -1.02 -25.78
C PRO A 46 6.54 -1.43 -27.26
N VAL A 47 7.71 -1.80 -27.77
CA VAL A 47 7.86 -2.39 -29.12
C VAL A 47 7.74 -3.89 -28.99
N ASP A 48 6.83 -4.49 -29.77
CA ASP A 48 6.73 -5.94 -29.85
C ASP A 48 8.08 -6.52 -30.33
N ARG A 49 8.69 -7.42 -29.56
CA ARG A 49 9.97 -8.08 -29.91
C ARG A 49 9.95 -8.83 -31.25
N LYS A 50 8.77 -9.04 -31.84
CA LYS A 50 8.56 -9.65 -33.16
C LYS A 50 8.75 -8.65 -34.31
N VAL A 51 8.60 -7.36 -34.03
CA VAL A 51 9.03 -6.27 -34.89
C VAL A 51 10.55 -6.23 -34.71
N GLY A 52 11.31 -6.80 -35.63
CA GLY A 52 12.75 -7.04 -35.48
C GLY A 52 13.52 -5.81 -34.99
N HIS A 53 14.71 -6.03 -34.40
CA HIS A 53 15.59 -5.04 -33.76
C HIS A 53 15.93 -3.78 -34.59
N ASN A 54 15.47 -3.71 -35.83
CA ASN A 54 15.81 -2.70 -36.80
C ASN A 54 14.69 -1.68 -37.06
N ARG A 55 13.71 -1.59 -36.15
CA ARG A 55 12.60 -0.63 -36.24
C ARG A 55 12.41 0.09 -34.93
N ILE A 56 12.08 1.37 -35.00
CA ILE A 56 11.92 2.25 -33.85
C ILE A 56 10.55 2.93 -33.91
N PRO A 57 9.78 2.97 -32.80
CA PRO A 57 8.52 3.69 -32.73
C PRO A 57 8.74 5.20 -32.67
N TYR A 58 7.86 5.96 -33.32
CA TYR A 58 7.81 7.40 -33.24
C TYR A 58 6.41 7.88 -32.80
N PRO A 59 6.32 8.68 -31.71
CA PRO A 59 7.40 8.99 -30.77
C PRO A 59 7.90 7.74 -30.01
N GLN A 60 9.13 7.79 -29.49
CA GLN A 60 9.71 6.68 -28.71
C GLN A 60 9.14 6.59 -27.29
N CYS A 61 8.66 7.71 -26.77
CA CYS A 61 8.09 7.81 -25.44
C CYS A 61 6.78 8.58 -25.48
N LEU A 62 5.92 8.30 -24.51
CA LEU A 62 4.63 8.92 -24.33
C LEU A 62 4.51 9.50 -22.94
N GLU A 63 3.79 10.62 -22.83
CA GLU A 63 3.43 11.19 -21.55
C GLU A 63 2.21 10.47 -20.99
N ILE A 64 2.32 9.99 -19.74
CA ILE A 64 1.22 9.33 -19.03
C ILE A 64 1.28 9.63 -17.54
N HIS A 65 0.13 9.62 -16.86
CA HIS A 65 0.11 9.76 -15.41
C HIS A 65 0.40 8.42 -14.74
N ARG A 66 1.42 8.42 -13.88
CA ARG A 66 1.71 7.34 -12.95
C ARG A 66 1.80 7.88 -11.52
N CYS A 67 1.58 7.02 -10.56
CA CYS A 67 1.70 7.39 -9.15
C CYS A 67 3.17 7.57 -8.81
N GLY A 68 3.49 8.69 -8.18
CA GLY A 68 4.84 8.97 -7.69
C GLY A 68 4.81 9.79 -6.42
N GLY A 69 5.99 10.18 -5.94
CA GLY A 69 6.15 10.98 -4.73
C GLY A 69 6.35 10.14 -3.48
N CYS A 70 6.38 10.83 -2.34
CA CYS A 70 6.75 10.26 -1.05
C CYS A 70 5.53 10.07 -0.15
N CYS A 71 5.55 8.96 0.59
CA CYS A 71 4.67 8.74 1.72
C CYS A 71 5.34 9.25 3.00
N GLN A 72 4.54 9.51 4.04
CA GLN A 72 5.06 10.00 5.32
C GLN A 72 6.00 8.98 5.98
N GLU A 73 5.64 7.70 5.88
CA GLU A 73 6.38 6.58 6.46
C GLU A 73 7.01 5.73 5.36
N VAL A 74 8.26 5.31 5.55
CA VAL A 74 9.03 4.51 4.57
C VAL A 74 8.46 3.12 4.31
N GLN A 75 7.57 2.65 5.19
CA GLN A 75 6.90 1.34 5.09
C GLN A 75 5.73 1.38 4.10
N PHE A 76 5.36 2.56 3.61
CA PHE A 76 4.28 2.75 2.64
C PHE A 76 4.84 3.14 1.28
N SER A 77 4.26 2.59 0.22
CA SER A 77 4.52 3.01 -1.16
C SER A 77 3.33 3.69 -1.77
N CYS A 78 3.61 4.69 -2.60
CA CYS A 78 2.60 5.38 -3.39
C CYS A 78 2.16 4.50 -4.55
N ILE A 79 0.92 4.01 -4.51
CA ILE A 79 0.37 3.12 -5.53
C ILE A 79 -0.95 3.67 -6.08
N SER A 80 -1.35 3.16 -7.25
CA SER A 80 -2.64 3.49 -7.85
C SER A 80 -3.78 2.82 -7.09
N THR A 81 -4.83 3.60 -6.81
CA THR A 81 -6.12 3.07 -6.36
C THR A 81 -7.17 3.09 -7.45
N VAL A 82 -7.02 4.00 -8.43
CA VAL A 82 -7.86 4.08 -9.62
C VAL A 82 -6.99 4.34 -10.84
N GLN A 83 -7.21 3.56 -11.88
CA GLN A 83 -6.53 3.66 -13.16
C GLN A 83 -7.52 3.44 -14.30
N GLU A 84 -7.31 4.15 -15.40
CA GLU A 84 -8.17 4.13 -16.58
C GLU A 84 -7.32 3.86 -17.83
N PRO A 85 -7.82 3.05 -18.79
CA PRO A 85 -7.11 2.83 -20.04
C PRO A 85 -7.17 4.10 -20.91
N VAL A 86 -6.02 4.54 -21.42
CA VAL A 86 -5.91 5.62 -22.40
C VAL A 86 -5.33 5.05 -23.68
N THR A 87 -6.05 5.25 -24.79
CA THR A 87 -5.62 4.82 -26.12
C THR A 87 -4.94 5.97 -26.85
N PHE A 88 -3.67 5.78 -27.18
CA PHE A 88 -2.89 6.67 -28.01
C PHE A 88 -3.11 6.36 -29.48
N SER A 89 -2.96 7.38 -30.33
CA SER A 89 -3.02 7.22 -31.77
C SER A 89 -2.02 6.17 -32.28
N PRO A 90 -2.30 5.53 -33.43
CA PRO A 90 -1.33 4.69 -34.13
C PRO A 90 0.07 5.31 -34.16
N LEU A 91 1.06 4.52 -33.73
CA LEU A 91 2.47 4.92 -33.74
C LEU A 91 3.09 4.60 -35.10
N LEU A 92 4.09 5.37 -35.50
CA LEU A 92 4.87 5.07 -36.70
C LEU A 92 6.06 4.19 -36.33
N LEU A 93 6.33 3.14 -37.10
CA LEU A 93 7.55 2.33 -37.00
C LEU A 93 8.49 2.72 -38.13
N ILE A 94 9.62 3.32 -37.78
CA ILE A 94 10.65 3.77 -38.72
C ILE A 94 11.71 2.66 -38.82
N SER A 95 12.04 2.24 -40.04
CA SER A 95 13.15 1.31 -40.29
C SER A 95 14.50 2.00 -40.14
N LEU A 96 15.45 1.33 -39.48
CA LEU A 96 16.82 1.83 -39.31
C LEU A 96 17.69 1.60 -40.56
N ASP A 97 17.41 0.56 -41.35
CA ASP A 97 18.16 0.24 -42.58
C ASP A 97 17.71 1.07 -43.78
N ASP A 98 16.46 1.56 -43.78
CA ASP A 98 15.87 2.29 -44.89
C ASP A 98 14.96 3.41 -44.36
N THR A 99 15.51 4.62 -44.32
CA THR A 99 14.87 5.81 -43.73
C THR A 99 13.61 6.27 -44.45
N ASN A 100 13.30 5.72 -45.64
CA ASN A 100 12.07 6.01 -46.37
C ASN A 100 10.96 4.96 -46.13
N GLN A 101 11.21 3.92 -45.34
CA GLN A 101 10.21 2.92 -44.99
C GLN A 101 9.64 3.17 -43.60
N TYR A 102 8.34 3.48 -43.56
CA TYR A 102 7.56 3.57 -42.35
C TYR A 102 6.33 2.69 -42.43
N GLU A 103 5.98 2.07 -41.31
CA GLU A 103 4.74 1.31 -41.16
C GLU A 103 3.89 1.94 -40.06
N VAL A 104 2.58 2.01 -40.28
CA VAL A 104 1.64 2.44 -39.24
C VAL A 104 1.36 1.25 -38.32
N ASN A 105 1.72 1.38 -37.05
CA ASN A 105 1.45 0.37 -36.03
C ASN A 105 0.03 0.52 -35.46
N ARG A 106 -0.41 -0.46 -34.70
CA ARG A 106 -1.70 -0.42 -34.01
C ARG A 106 -1.72 0.69 -32.94
N PRO A 107 -2.92 1.23 -32.62
CA PRO A 107 -3.10 2.09 -31.45
C PRO A 107 -2.56 1.41 -30.19
N LEU A 108 -1.81 2.17 -29.38
CA LEU A 108 -1.28 1.69 -28.12
C LEU A 108 -2.23 2.08 -26.99
N THR A 109 -2.56 1.14 -26.10
CA THR A 109 -3.36 1.43 -24.90
C THR A 109 -2.53 1.20 -23.65
N LEU A 110 -2.44 2.21 -22.79
CA LEU A 110 -1.72 2.16 -21.52
C LEU A 110 -2.65 2.51 -20.36
N MET A 111 -2.31 2.05 -19.16
CA MET A 111 -3.06 2.38 -17.94
C MET A 111 -2.58 3.73 -17.38
N ASN A 112 -3.49 4.68 -17.32
CA ASN A 112 -3.28 6.02 -16.77
C ASN A 112 -3.80 6.07 -15.33
N HIS A 113 -2.94 6.40 -14.37
CA HIS A 113 -3.34 6.48 -12.97
C HIS A 113 -4.08 7.80 -12.72
N THR A 114 -5.29 7.73 -12.16
CA THR A 114 -6.12 8.91 -11.85
C THR A 114 -6.23 9.19 -10.36
N LYS A 115 -5.99 8.18 -9.50
CA LYS A 115 -5.92 8.34 -8.04
C LYS A 115 -4.80 7.49 -7.45
N CYS A 116 -4.06 8.07 -6.49
CA CYS A 116 -2.94 7.45 -5.82
C CYS A 116 -3.11 7.53 -4.30
N GLU A 117 -2.70 6.49 -3.60
CA GLU A 117 -2.68 6.46 -2.13
C GLU A 117 -1.43 5.74 -1.63
N CYS A 118 -1.00 6.10 -0.42
CA CYS A 118 0.05 5.40 0.31
C CYS A 118 -0.51 4.11 0.88
N LYS A 119 -0.03 2.96 0.40
CA LYS A 119 -0.39 1.64 0.95
C LYS A 119 0.80 0.94 1.53
N CYS A 120 0.53 0.10 2.52
CA CYS A 120 1.53 -0.70 3.18
C CYS A 120 2.25 -1.64 2.20
N ASN A 121 3.58 -1.69 2.30
CA ASN A 121 4.42 -2.52 1.43
C ASN A 121 4.47 -4.00 1.85
N LYS A 122 4.11 -4.28 3.09
CA LYS A 122 4.02 -5.65 3.60
C LYS A 122 2.78 -6.34 3.06
N LYS A 123 2.94 -7.61 2.70
CA LYS A 123 1.84 -8.48 2.31
C LYS A 123 1.32 -9.23 3.54
N GLU A 124 0.02 -9.50 3.57
CA GLU A 124 -0.59 -10.29 4.65
C GLU A 124 0.10 -11.64 4.82
N ASP A 125 0.39 -12.34 3.72
CA ASP A 125 1.09 -13.63 3.71
C ASP A 125 2.46 -13.60 4.40
N GLU A 126 3.16 -12.47 4.35
CA GLU A 126 4.46 -12.29 5.01
C GLU A 126 4.29 -12.33 6.53
N CYS A 127 3.31 -11.60 7.06
CA CYS A 127 2.99 -11.60 8.49
C CYS A 127 2.42 -12.96 8.94
N LEU A 128 1.59 -13.59 8.10
CA LEU A 128 0.98 -14.88 8.41
C LEU A 128 2.01 -16.00 8.57
N ARG A 129 3.10 -15.99 7.78
CA ARG A 129 4.22 -16.95 7.95
C ARG A 129 4.92 -16.82 9.30
N GLU A 130 4.85 -15.64 9.93
CA GLU A 130 5.36 -15.41 11.29
C GLU A 130 4.31 -15.71 12.38
N GLY A 131 3.09 -16.12 12.02
CA GLY A 131 1.99 -16.27 12.97
C GLY A 131 1.40 -14.95 13.47
N LYS A 132 1.55 -13.88 12.69
CA LYS A 132 1.10 -12.53 12.99
C LYS A 132 0.03 -12.08 12.00
N ILE A 133 -0.67 -11.00 12.32
CA ILE A 133 -1.60 -10.32 11.41
C ILE A 133 -1.01 -9.00 10.95
N LEU A 134 -1.29 -8.59 9.72
CA LEU A 134 -0.86 -7.29 9.21
C LEU A 134 -1.81 -6.20 9.72
N ASP A 135 -1.27 -5.23 10.46
CA ASP A 135 -1.93 -3.96 10.66
C ASP A 135 -1.66 -3.08 9.45
N SER A 136 -2.65 -2.88 8.59
CA SER A 136 -2.50 -2.10 7.36
C SER A 136 -2.40 -0.59 7.60
N ILE A 137 -2.82 -0.10 8.78
CA ILE A 137 -2.77 1.32 9.17
C ILE A 137 -1.39 1.68 9.67
N LEU A 138 -0.76 0.78 10.45
CA LEU A 138 0.60 0.96 10.96
C LEU A 138 1.67 0.32 10.06
N CYS A 139 1.26 -0.44 9.05
CA CYS A 139 2.10 -1.28 8.20
C CYS A 139 3.06 -2.20 8.97
N GLN A 140 2.54 -2.84 10.02
CA GLN A 140 3.33 -3.69 10.92
C GLN A 140 2.68 -5.05 11.11
N CYS A 141 3.52 -6.09 11.23
CA CYS A 141 3.05 -7.40 11.65
C CYS A 141 2.84 -7.37 13.17
N ILE A 142 1.59 -7.38 13.60
CA ILE A 142 1.22 -7.38 15.01
C ILE A 142 0.87 -8.80 15.45
N GLN A 143 1.21 -9.14 16.70
CA GLN A 143 0.77 -10.40 17.27
C GLN A 143 -0.74 -10.32 17.50
N PRO A 144 -1.56 -11.22 16.93
CA PRO A 144 -2.96 -11.28 17.29
C PRO A 144 -3.05 -11.54 18.79
N ARG A 145 -3.80 -10.70 19.49
CA ARG A 145 -4.23 -11.03 20.85
C ARG A 145 -5.07 -12.29 20.72
N CYS A 146 -4.87 -13.27 21.60
CA CYS A 146 -5.81 -14.38 21.71
C CYS A 146 -7.19 -13.79 21.99
N VAL A 147 -8.04 -13.68 20.98
CA VAL A 147 -9.47 -13.50 21.21
C VAL A 147 -9.94 -14.85 21.74
N PRO A 148 -10.49 -14.94 22.96
CA PRO A 148 -11.01 -16.18 23.48
C PRO A 148 -12.32 -16.51 22.75
N GLU A 149 -12.25 -16.95 21.50
CA GLU A 149 -13.37 -17.56 20.78
C GLU A 149 -13.07 -19.05 20.55
N CYS A 150 -13.29 -19.81 21.61
CA CYS A 150 -13.82 -21.16 21.49
C CYS A 150 -15.20 -21.08 20.77
N LEU A 151 -15.20 -20.99 19.45
CA LEU A 151 -16.42 -21.07 18.63
C LEU A 151 -16.47 -22.32 17.73
N ILE A 152 -15.69 -23.35 18.08
CA ILE A 152 -15.80 -24.68 17.45
C ILE A 152 -15.74 -25.78 18.53
N SER A 153 -16.67 -25.73 19.47
CA SER A 153 -17.46 -26.88 19.96
C SER A 153 -18.20 -26.45 21.23
N SER A 154 -19.51 -26.34 21.09
CA SER A 154 -20.45 -25.92 22.10
C SER A 154 -20.53 -26.93 23.25
N THR A 155 -19.99 -26.57 24.41
CA THR A 155 -20.61 -26.93 25.70
C THR A 155 -20.59 -25.70 26.59
N CYS A 156 -21.49 -24.75 26.31
CA CYS A 156 -21.83 -23.68 27.25
C CYS A 156 -22.90 -24.23 28.21
N SER A 157 -22.55 -24.42 29.48
CA SER A 157 -23.54 -24.76 30.51
C SER A 157 -23.85 -23.52 31.34
N THR A 158 -25.13 -23.21 31.48
CA THR A 158 -25.65 -22.19 32.39
C THR A 158 -25.54 -22.64 33.84
N VAL A 159 -24.98 -21.79 34.71
CA VAL A 159 -25.03 -22.01 36.17
C VAL A 159 -26.44 -21.60 36.65
N PRO A 160 -27.11 -22.37 37.52
CA PRO A 160 -28.40 -21.97 38.06
C PRO A 160 -28.26 -20.63 38.82
N GLY A 161 -29.01 -19.61 38.42
CA GLY A 161 -29.07 -18.30 39.10
C GLY A 161 -28.28 -17.14 38.44
N SER A 162 -27.75 -17.30 37.23
CA SER A 162 -27.04 -16.23 36.51
C SER A 162 -27.43 -16.19 35.03
N SER A 163 -27.90 -15.04 34.55
CA SER A 163 -28.20 -14.76 33.13
C SER A 163 -26.96 -14.50 32.27
N ILE A 164 -25.76 -14.62 32.85
CA ILE A 164 -24.49 -14.39 32.15
C ILE A 164 -23.89 -15.76 31.77
N PRO A 165 -23.76 -16.09 30.47
CA PRO A 165 -23.07 -17.29 30.04
C PRO A 165 -21.57 -17.18 30.37
N ARG A 166 -21.03 -18.18 31.08
CA ARG A 166 -19.59 -18.33 31.32
C ARG A 166 -19.01 -19.39 30.41
N CYS A 167 -18.28 -18.97 29.37
CA CYS A 167 -17.48 -19.87 28.55
C CYS A 167 -16.24 -20.31 29.33
N THR A 168 -16.08 -21.62 29.55
CA THR A 168 -14.84 -22.18 30.12
C THR A 168 -13.98 -22.75 28.98
N CYS A 169 -12.87 -22.08 28.67
CA CYS A 169 -11.88 -22.64 27.76
C CYS A 169 -11.20 -23.83 28.44
N ARG A 170 -11.48 -25.05 27.97
CA ARG A 170 -10.79 -26.25 28.47
C ARG A 170 -9.36 -26.25 27.91
N ARG A 171 -8.43 -25.64 28.66
CA ARG A 171 -6.98 -25.82 28.42
C ARG A 171 -6.70 -27.32 28.36
N ARG A 172 -6.19 -27.80 27.23
CA ARG A 172 -5.45 -29.06 27.20
C ARG A 172 -4.00 -28.83 26.83
N ILE A 173 -3.32 -27.90 27.49
CA ILE A 173 -1.87 -27.92 27.70
C ILE A 173 -1.58 -27.28 29.06
N GLN A 174 -0.90 -28.03 29.93
CA GLN A 174 -0.28 -27.55 31.16
C GLN A 174 0.70 -26.40 30.84
N GLY A 175 0.57 -25.26 31.54
CA GLY A 175 1.75 -24.45 31.84
C GLY A 175 2.12 -23.24 30.98
N HIS A 176 1.24 -22.63 30.17
CA HIS A 176 1.54 -21.28 29.64
C HIS A 176 0.35 -20.31 29.77
N ALA A 177 0.50 -19.33 30.66
CA ALA A 177 -0.32 -18.13 30.72
C ALA A 177 0.22 -17.11 29.70
N SER A 178 0.02 -17.37 28.41
CA SER A 178 0.34 -16.40 27.36
C SER A 178 -0.96 -15.85 26.78
N ASN A 179 -1.07 -14.52 26.75
CA ASN A 179 -2.18 -13.81 26.09
C ASN A 179 -2.01 -13.72 24.56
N TYR A 180 -1.02 -14.44 24.01
CA TYR A 180 -0.63 -14.39 22.59
C TYR A 180 -0.79 -15.77 21.93
N CYS A 181 -1.31 -15.78 20.69
CA CYS A 181 -1.45 -17.02 19.92
C CYS A 181 -0.07 -17.61 19.62
N PRO A 182 0.16 -18.92 19.80
CA PRO A 182 1.42 -19.56 19.42
C PRO A 182 1.58 -19.55 17.88
N ASN A 183 2.83 -19.51 17.42
CA ASN A 183 3.18 -19.54 16.00
C ASN A 183 2.60 -20.81 15.33
N PRO A 184 1.82 -20.70 14.24
CA PRO A 184 1.19 -21.83 13.56
C PRO A 184 2.19 -22.81 12.96
N ASN A 185 3.43 -22.38 12.68
CA ASN A 185 4.51 -23.28 12.22
C ASN A 185 5.08 -24.17 13.33
N GLN A 186 4.78 -23.90 14.61
CA GLN A 186 5.26 -24.71 15.73
C GLN A 186 4.24 -25.76 16.18
N ARG A 187 2.95 -25.61 15.84
CA ARG A 187 1.87 -26.52 16.25
C ARG A 187 0.73 -26.55 15.22
N PRO A 188 0.60 -27.64 14.43
CA PRO A 188 -0.36 -27.73 13.33
C PRO A 188 -1.83 -27.89 13.76
N ASP A 189 -2.10 -28.11 15.06
CA ASP A 189 -3.47 -28.29 15.59
C ASP A 189 -4.26 -26.98 15.78
N TYR A 190 -3.64 -25.82 15.54
CA TYR A 190 -4.32 -24.52 15.62
C TYR A 190 -4.71 -24.02 14.25
N MET A 191 -5.90 -24.42 13.79
CA MET A 191 -6.55 -23.72 12.70
C MET A 191 -7.06 -22.36 13.20
N CYS A 192 -6.29 -21.30 12.98
CA CYS A 192 -6.87 -19.96 12.90
C CYS A 192 -7.69 -19.90 11.61
N ARG A 193 -8.95 -20.34 11.66
CA ARG A 193 -9.89 -20.09 10.57
C ARG A 193 -10.16 -18.58 10.54
N ARG A 194 -9.83 -17.98 9.40
CA ARG A 194 -10.27 -16.68 8.88
C ARG A 194 -11.33 -16.00 9.75
N CYS A 195 -10.95 -14.99 10.53
CA CYS A 195 -11.92 -14.08 11.13
C CYS A 195 -12.47 -13.21 9.99
N GLU A 196 -13.68 -13.51 9.52
CA GLU A 196 -14.45 -12.54 8.75
C GLU A 196 -14.78 -11.39 9.71
N THR A 197 -14.34 -10.19 9.34
CA THR A 197 -14.54 -8.98 10.12
C THR A 197 -16.03 -8.64 10.19
N PHE A 198 -16.65 -8.84 11.34
CA PHE A 198 -17.90 -8.16 11.68
C PHE A 198 -17.55 -6.77 12.20
N TYR A 199 -17.73 -5.76 11.34
CA TYR A 199 -17.94 -4.39 11.77
C TYR A 199 -19.37 -4.27 12.29
N GLY A 200 -19.52 -3.87 13.56
CA GLY A 200 -20.78 -3.54 14.21
C GLY A 200 -20.48 -2.79 15.51
#